data_AF-A0A7D7QS02-F1
#
_entry.id   AF-A0A7D7QS02-F1
#
_cell.length_a   1.000
_cell.length_b   1.000
_cell.length_c   1.000
_cell.angle_alpha   90.00
_cell.angle_beta   90.00
_cell.angle_gamma   90.00
#
_symmetry.space_group_name_H-M   'P 1'
#
loop_
_entity.id
_entity.type
_entity.pdbx_description
1 polymer ?
#
loop_
_entity_poly.entity_id
_entity_poly.type
_entity_poly.pdbx_seq_one_letter_code
_entity_poly.pdbx_strand_id
1 'polypeptide(L)'
;MGLFDQILGAVANPNQQGSLGQLGSIVNTVQQLSDRTGADPSTIQSVLSIVGGQVRSALQQKQATDGNEAAQTLVNQYAGTSPNPQAVNSLFSPQIQQQVAQIAAQRTGLDAGIVQQLLPLAVPLVLNFLQSGANAQNPQAGGNSVLNSFLDADGDGDVDIADAIQMASRYIKR
;
A
#
# COMPACT_ATOMS: atom_id res chain seq x y z
N MET A 1 9.20 9.85 -10.03
CA MET A 1 7.93 10.53 -9.66
C MET A 1 7.25 9.64 -8.63
N GLY A 2 6.93 10.15 -7.45
CA GLY A 2 6.47 9.33 -6.33
C GLY A 2 4.99 8.93 -6.46
N LEU A 3 4.59 7.87 -5.75
CA LEU A 3 3.20 7.36 -5.70
C LEU A 3 2.16 8.45 -5.40
N PHE A 4 2.53 9.49 -4.64
CA PHE A 4 1.66 10.63 -4.34
C PHE A 4 1.33 11.50 -5.58
N ASP A 5 2.29 11.67 -6.49
CA ASP A 5 2.11 12.43 -7.72
C ASP A 5 1.21 11.70 -8.72
N GLN A 6 1.35 10.37 -8.74
CA GLN A 6 0.48 9.47 -9.52
C GLN A 6 -0.97 9.51 -9.02
N ILE A 7 -1.18 9.82 -7.75
CA ILE A 7 -2.50 9.91 -7.12
C ILE A 7 -3.12 11.28 -7.28
N LEU A 8 -2.33 12.34 -7.29
CA LEU A 8 -2.79 13.64 -7.79
C LEU A 8 -3.27 13.50 -9.25
N GLY A 9 -2.53 12.75 -10.07
CA GLY A 9 -2.95 12.37 -11.41
C GLY A 9 -4.24 11.54 -11.45
N ALA A 10 -4.38 10.58 -10.52
CA ALA A 10 -5.55 9.71 -10.40
C ALA A 10 -6.82 10.47 -10.00
N VAL A 11 -6.69 11.36 -9.02
CA VAL A 11 -7.79 12.14 -8.44
C VAL A 11 -8.26 13.26 -9.39
N ALA A 12 -7.37 13.75 -10.25
CA ALA A 12 -7.75 14.63 -11.36
C ALA A 12 -8.48 13.89 -12.49
N ASN A 13 -8.50 12.55 -12.47
CA ASN A 13 -9.03 11.73 -13.54
C ASN A 13 -10.44 11.21 -13.18
N PRO A 14 -11.51 11.70 -13.83
CA PRO A 14 -12.90 11.33 -13.49
C PRO A 14 -13.23 9.85 -13.77
N ASN A 15 -12.36 9.14 -14.49
CA ASN A 15 -12.52 7.73 -14.81
C ASN A 15 -11.94 6.78 -13.73
N GLN A 16 -11.32 7.33 -12.69
CA GLN A 16 -10.71 6.56 -11.60
C GLN A 16 -11.54 6.69 -10.32
N GLN A 17 -11.46 5.70 -9.44
CA GLN A 17 -12.21 5.72 -8.17
C GLN A 17 -11.68 6.77 -7.18
N GLY A 18 -10.45 7.23 -7.38
CA GLY A 18 -9.81 8.26 -6.59
C GLY A 18 -10.56 9.60 -6.65
N SER A 19 -11.02 10.06 -5.50
CA SER A 19 -11.68 11.36 -5.37
C SER A 19 -10.94 12.30 -4.42
N LEU A 20 -11.01 13.62 -4.65
CA LEU A 20 -10.47 14.64 -3.73
C LEU A 20 -11.02 14.47 -2.30
N GLY A 21 -12.28 14.01 -2.19
CA GLY A 21 -12.90 13.66 -0.91
C GLY A 21 -12.23 12.50 -0.18
N GLN A 22 -11.73 11.47 -0.89
CA GLN A 22 -10.99 10.36 -0.27
C GLN A 22 -9.64 10.81 0.28
N LEU A 23 -8.93 11.69 -0.43
CA LEU A 23 -7.70 12.30 0.08
C LEU A 23 -7.97 13.11 1.35
N GLY A 24 -9.05 13.91 1.35
CA GLY A 24 -9.48 14.64 2.54
C GLY A 24 -9.80 13.72 3.72
N SER A 25 -10.48 12.59 3.47
CA SER A 25 -10.77 11.58 4.50
C SER A 25 -9.50 10.93 5.04
N ILE A 26 -8.50 10.62 4.21
CA ILE A 26 -7.22 10.08 4.66
C ILE A 26 -6.50 11.11 5.56
N VAL A 27 -6.42 12.37 5.13
CA VAL A 27 -5.78 13.45 5.93
C VAL A 27 -6.50 13.61 7.27
N ASN A 28 -7.84 13.68 7.26
CA ASN A 28 -8.64 13.74 8.49
C ASN A 28 -8.41 12.53 9.39
N THR A 29 -8.23 11.34 8.81
CA THR A 29 -7.99 10.12 9.58
C THR A 29 -6.61 10.16 10.22
N VAL A 30 -5.57 10.56 9.48
CA VAL A 30 -4.22 10.76 10.03
C VAL A 30 -4.23 11.77 11.18
N GLN A 31 -5.00 12.84 11.05
CA GLN A 31 -5.14 13.86 12.09
C GLN A 31 -5.86 13.31 13.33
N GLN A 32 -6.97 12.58 13.15
CA GLN A 32 -7.65 11.90 14.26
C GLN A 32 -6.77 10.84 14.94
N LEU A 33 -5.94 10.12 14.19
CA LEU A 33 -4.99 9.17 14.73
C LEU A 33 -3.92 9.88 15.56
N SER A 34 -3.40 10.99 15.05
CA SER A 34 -2.45 11.85 15.76
C SER A 34 -3.05 12.31 17.10
N ASP A 35 -4.29 12.83 17.08
CA ASP A 35 -5.01 13.26 18.28
C ASP A 35 -5.25 12.12 19.28
N ARG A 36 -5.61 10.92 18.79
CA ARG A 36 -5.90 9.74 19.63
C ARG A 36 -4.65 9.13 20.27
N THR A 37 -3.54 9.13 19.53
CA THR A 37 -2.29 8.47 19.96
C THR A 37 -1.33 9.44 20.63
N GLY A 38 -1.61 10.74 20.56
CA GLY A 38 -0.68 11.80 20.99
C GLY A 38 0.60 11.85 20.15
N ALA A 39 0.60 11.19 18.98
CA ALA A 39 1.74 11.09 18.09
C ALA A 39 1.67 12.15 17.00
N ASP A 40 2.80 12.72 16.60
CA ASP A 40 2.80 13.68 15.49
C ASP A 40 2.33 13.05 14.16
N PRO A 41 1.75 13.83 13.24
CA PRO A 41 1.34 13.34 11.93
C PRO A 41 2.49 12.69 11.13
N SER A 42 3.72 13.17 11.29
CA SER A 42 4.94 12.59 10.70
C SER A 42 5.24 11.17 11.22
N THR A 43 4.94 10.95 12.49
CA THR A 43 5.05 9.66 13.18
C THR A 43 4.00 8.69 12.61
N ILE A 44 2.75 9.13 12.49
CA ILE A 44 1.68 8.34 11.86
C ILE A 44 2.01 8.01 10.39
N GLN A 45 2.56 8.96 9.64
CA GLN A 45 3.01 8.72 8.26
C GLN A 45 4.12 7.66 8.20
N SER A 46 5.04 7.66 9.15
CA SER A 46 6.08 6.63 9.25
C SER A 46 5.49 5.25 9.53
N VAL A 47 4.51 5.16 10.45
CA VAL A 47 3.76 3.92 10.70
C VAL A 47 3.05 3.46 9.42
N LEU A 48 2.33 4.36 8.75
CA LEU A 48 1.62 4.07 7.50
C LEU A 48 2.56 3.61 6.39
N SER A 49 3.77 4.15 6.31
CA SER A 49 4.78 3.75 5.33
C SER A 49 5.28 2.33 5.59
N ILE A 50 5.53 1.98 6.87
CA ILE A 50 5.97 0.64 7.28
C ILE A 50 4.84 -0.38 7.05
N VAL A 51 3.61 -0.04 7.44
CA VAL A 51 2.42 -0.85 7.19
C VAL A 51 2.19 -1.02 5.70
N GLY A 52 2.27 0.06 4.93
CA GLY A 52 2.15 0.04 3.47
C GLY A 52 3.18 -0.86 2.81
N GLY A 53 4.44 -0.80 3.27
CA GLY A 53 5.50 -1.70 2.82
C GLY A 53 5.14 -3.18 3.02
N GLN A 54 4.54 -3.56 4.15
CA GLN A 54 4.09 -4.95 4.32
C GLN A 54 2.80 -5.29 3.59
N VAL A 55 1.83 -4.37 3.49
CA VAL A 55 0.64 -4.58 2.66
C VAL A 55 1.07 -4.89 1.23
N ARG A 56 2.08 -4.17 0.72
CA ARG A 56 2.69 -4.42 -0.58
C ARG A 56 3.23 -5.84 -0.68
N SER A 57 4.13 -6.25 0.22
CA SER A 57 4.73 -7.59 0.22
C SER A 57 3.67 -8.70 0.22
N ALA A 58 2.62 -8.54 1.04
CA ALA A 58 1.52 -9.49 1.10
C ALA A 58 0.69 -9.53 -0.20
N LEU A 59 0.41 -8.37 -0.79
CA LEU A 59 -0.30 -8.27 -2.07
C LEU A 59 0.52 -8.80 -3.24
N GLN A 60 1.83 -8.56 -3.28
CA GLN A 60 2.76 -9.11 -4.28
C GLN A 60 2.77 -10.64 -4.20
N GLN A 61 2.86 -11.20 -2.99
CA GLN A 61 2.80 -12.65 -2.79
C GLN A 61 1.45 -13.23 -3.22
N LYS A 62 0.35 -12.53 -2.91
CA LYS A 62 -1.00 -12.90 -3.35
C LYS A 62 -1.12 -12.85 -4.87
N GLN A 63 -0.58 -11.81 -5.51
CA GLN A 63 -0.56 -11.65 -6.97
C GLN A 63 0.27 -12.76 -7.64
N ALA A 64 1.43 -13.11 -7.07
CA ALA A 64 2.29 -14.16 -7.60
C ALA A 64 1.66 -15.57 -7.45
N THR A 65 0.88 -15.79 -6.40
CA THR A 65 0.25 -17.09 -6.10
C THR A 65 -1.10 -17.28 -6.81
N ASP A 66 -1.98 -16.28 -6.71
CA ASP A 66 -3.39 -16.35 -7.13
C ASP A 66 -3.71 -15.45 -8.34
N GLY A 67 -2.75 -14.65 -8.82
CA GLY A 67 -2.93 -13.73 -9.94
C GLY A 67 -3.35 -12.31 -9.53
N ASN A 68 -3.32 -11.40 -10.51
CA ASN A 68 -3.58 -9.97 -10.30
C ASN A 68 -5.03 -9.69 -9.86
N GLU A 69 -5.97 -10.50 -10.31
CA GLU A 69 -7.39 -10.40 -9.95
C GLU A 69 -7.62 -10.68 -8.45
N ALA A 70 -6.84 -11.57 -7.84
CA ALA A 70 -6.94 -11.88 -6.42
C ALA A 70 -6.45 -10.71 -5.54
N ALA A 71 -5.33 -10.08 -5.92
CA ALA A 71 -4.84 -8.88 -5.25
C ALA A 71 -5.84 -7.71 -5.37
N GLN A 72 -6.40 -7.48 -6.56
CA GLN A 72 -7.43 -6.48 -6.78
C GLN A 72 -8.71 -6.76 -5.99
N THR A 73 -9.15 -8.02 -5.92
CA THR A 73 -10.34 -8.42 -5.15
C THR A 73 -10.12 -8.14 -3.67
N LEU A 74 -8.94 -8.46 -3.15
CA LEU A 74 -8.59 -8.20 -1.75
C LEU A 74 -8.59 -6.69 -1.45
N VAL A 75 -7.95 -5.89 -2.32
CA VAL A 75 -7.98 -4.43 -2.23
C VAL A 75 -9.41 -3.91 -2.25
N ASN A 76 -10.24 -4.33 -3.22
CA ASN A 76 -11.62 -3.87 -3.34
C ASN A 76 -12.52 -4.31 -2.17
N GLN A 77 -12.26 -5.48 -1.58
CA GLN A 77 -13.07 -6.03 -0.51
C GLN A 77 -12.74 -5.42 0.86
N TYR A 78 -11.49 -5.04 1.08
CA TYR A 78 -11.00 -4.57 2.38
C TYR A 78 -10.60 -3.08 2.40
N ALA A 79 -10.62 -2.40 1.26
CA ALA A 79 -10.45 -0.96 1.17
C ALA A 79 -11.54 -0.22 1.97
N GLY A 80 -11.11 0.76 2.76
CA GLY A 80 -12.02 1.72 3.39
C GLY A 80 -11.32 2.69 4.33
N THR A 81 -12.09 3.59 4.91
CA THR A 81 -11.62 4.53 5.93
C THR A 81 -12.00 4.10 7.36
N SER A 82 -12.70 2.98 7.48
CA SER A 82 -13.17 2.43 8.75
C SER A 82 -12.20 1.36 9.26
N PRO A 83 -12.03 1.22 10.60
CA PRO A 83 -11.20 0.18 11.17
C PRO A 83 -11.69 -1.21 10.77
N ASN A 84 -10.83 -2.00 10.13
CA ASN A 84 -11.14 -3.35 9.67
C ASN A 84 -10.06 -4.35 10.11
N PRO A 85 -10.24 -5.04 11.24
CA PRO A 85 -9.29 -6.06 11.71
C PRO A 85 -9.25 -7.30 10.81
N GLN A 86 -10.32 -7.58 10.04
CA GLN A 86 -10.32 -8.70 9.10
C GLN A 86 -9.37 -8.43 7.92
N ALA A 87 -9.27 -7.19 7.46
CA ALA A 87 -8.29 -6.78 6.45
C ALA A 87 -6.86 -7.06 6.90
N VAL A 88 -6.54 -6.71 8.15
CA VAL A 88 -5.24 -6.97 8.77
C VAL A 88 -4.96 -8.46 8.83
N ASN A 89 -5.90 -9.27 9.32
CA ASN A 89 -5.72 -10.72 9.43
C ASN A 89 -5.65 -11.44 8.07
N SER A 90 -6.27 -10.88 7.03
CA SER A 90 -6.23 -11.43 5.68
C SER A 90 -4.87 -11.19 5.00
N LEU A 91 -4.23 -10.05 5.27
CA LEU A 91 -2.93 -9.67 4.70
C LEU A 91 -1.75 -10.09 5.56
N PHE A 92 -1.90 -9.98 6.88
CA PHE A 92 -0.83 -10.17 7.84
C PHE A 92 -1.13 -11.32 8.78
N SER A 93 -0.21 -12.28 8.81
CA SER A 93 -0.18 -13.27 9.88
C SER A 93 0.07 -12.59 11.24
N PRO A 94 -0.34 -13.21 12.36
CA PRO A 94 -0.12 -12.65 13.70
C PRO A 94 1.36 -12.28 13.97
N GLN A 95 2.29 -13.03 13.37
CA GLN A 95 3.72 -12.78 13.44
C GLN A 95 4.10 -11.49 12.70
N ILE A 96 3.59 -11.27 11.48
CA ILE A 96 3.84 -10.04 10.71
C ILE A 96 3.24 -8.84 11.44
N GLN A 97 2.05 -8.96 12.02
CA GLN A 97 1.43 -7.87 12.78
C GLN A 97 2.30 -7.42 13.95
N GLN A 98 2.85 -8.38 14.72
CA GLN A 98 3.79 -8.10 15.80
C GLN A 98 5.08 -7.47 15.28
N GLN A 99 5.62 -7.98 14.17
CA GLN A 99 6.85 -7.47 13.58
C GLN A 99 6.67 -6.03 13.07
N VAL A 100 5.59 -5.74 12.36
CA VAL A 100 5.25 -4.38 11.89
C VAL A 100 5.09 -3.44 13.07
N ALA A 101 4.37 -3.87 14.12
CA ALA A 101 4.21 -3.07 15.32
C ALA A 101 5.54 -2.76 16.00
N GLN A 102 6.45 -3.74 16.09
CA GLN A 102 7.78 -3.55 16.67
C GLN A 102 8.67 -2.64 15.82
N ILE A 103 8.71 -2.83 14.49
CA ILE A 103 9.50 -1.99 13.58
C ILE A 103 8.99 -0.56 13.61
N ALA A 104 7.67 -0.38 13.54
CA ALA A 104 7.03 0.91 13.65
C ALA A 104 7.34 1.56 15.00
N ALA A 105 7.16 0.84 16.11
CA ALA A 105 7.51 1.34 17.44
C ALA A 105 8.97 1.82 17.52
N GLN A 106 9.91 1.03 17.01
CA GLN A 106 11.34 1.40 16.99
C GLN A 106 11.65 2.62 16.11
N ARG A 107 10.99 2.73 14.95
CA ARG A 107 11.18 3.83 14.00
C ARG A 107 10.54 5.13 14.45
N THR A 108 9.42 5.02 15.15
CA THR A 108 8.53 6.14 15.48
C THR A 108 8.64 6.59 16.94
N GLY A 109 9.21 5.75 17.80
CA GLY A 109 9.19 5.94 19.24
C GLY A 109 7.83 5.67 19.90
N LEU A 110 6.81 5.24 19.12
CA LEU A 110 5.51 4.86 19.68
C LEU A 110 5.58 3.51 20.39
N ASP A 111 4.68 3.32 21.35
CA ASP A 111 4.50 2.00 21.96
C ASP A 111 3.96 1.00 20.92
N ALA A 112 4.50 -0.22 20.91
CA ALA A 112 4.05 -1.27 20.00
C ALA A 112 2.56 -1.59 20.20
N GLY A 113 2.02 -1.44 21.41
CA GLY A 113 0.59 -1.57 21.71
C GLY A 113 -0.25 -0.50 21.03
N ILE A 114 0.25 0.74 20.94
CA ILE A 114 -0.41 1.82 20.20
C ILE A 114 -0.39 1.50 18.71
N VAL A 115 0.76 1.08 18.16
CA VAL A 115 0.83 0.71 16.74
C VAL A 115 -0.12 -0.44 16.40
N GLN A 116 -0.24 -1.45 17.26
CA GLN A 116 -1.19 -2.54 17.06
C GLN A 116 -2.64 -2.06 16.97
N GLN A 117 -3.01 -1.05 17.76
CA GLN A 117 -4.33 -0.43 17.68
C GLN A 117 -4.51 0.41 16.40
N LEU A 118 -3.42 0.90 15.82
CA LEU A 118 -3.42 1.64 14.55
C LEU A 118 -3.51 0.72 13.32
N LEU A 119 -2.97 -0.51 13.38
CA LEU A 119 -3.00 -1.46 12.26
C LEU A 119 -4.39 -1.61 11.60
N PRO A 120 -5.49 -1.88 12.35
CA PRO A 120 -6.81 -2.04 11.75
C PRO A 120 -7.35 -0.77 11.11
N LEU A 121 -6.80 0.42 11.40
CA LEU A 121 -7.12 1.67 10.70
C LEU A 121 -6.18 1.88 9.50
N ALA A 122 -4.88 1.67 9.70
CA ALA A 122 -3.84 1.89 8.71
C ALA A 122 -3.97 0.99 7.48
N VAL A 123 -4.23 -0.30 7.68
CA VAL A 123 -4.34 -1.28 6.59
C VAL A 123 -5.47 -0.92 5.61
N PRO A 124 -6.73 -0.79 6.03
CA PRO A 124 -7.81 -0.43 5.11
C PRO A 124 -7.61 0.93 4.46
N LEU A 125 -6.94 1.90 5.11
CA LEU A 125 -6.58 3.17 4.47
C LEU A 125 -5.59 2.99 3.33
N VAL A 126 -4.55 2.18 3.52
CA VAL A 126 -3.61 1.83 2.45
C VAL A 126 -4.36 1.12 1.32
N LEU A 127 -5.24 0.18 1.63
CA LEU A 127 -6.04 -0.52 0.61
C LEU A 127 -6.99 0.43 -0.13
N ASN A 128 -7.65 1.35 0.57
CA ASN A 128 -8.48 2.40 0.00
C ASN A 128 -7.69 3.31 -0.95
N PHE A 129 -6.45 3.61 -0.57
CA PHE A 129 -5.52 4.35 -1.40
C PHE A 129 -5.14 3.56 -2.65
N LEU A 130 -4.91 2.25 -2.56
CA LEU A 130 -4.69 1.41 -3.75
C LEU A 130 -5.93 1.31 -4.62
N GLN A 131 -7.12 1.24 -4.01
CA GLN A 131 -8.40 1.22 -4.70
C GLN A 131 -8.64 2.51 -5.49
N SER A 132 -8.09 3.65 -5.07
CA SER A 132 -8.24 4.93 -5.77
C SER A 132 -7.76 4.89 -7.23
N GLY A 133 -6.76 4.07 -7.55
CA GLY A 133 -6.29 3.87 -8.92
C GLY A 133 -7.08 2.85 -9.73
N ALA A 134 -8.07 2.19 -9.13
CA ALA A 134 -8.96 1.30 -9.86
C ALA A 134 -9.87 2.13 -10.76
N ASN A 135 -10.20 1.56 -11.92
CA ASN A 135 -11.11 2.19 -12.86
C ASN A 135 -12.53 2.24 -12.26
N ALA A 136 -13.16 3.42 -12.24
CA ALA A 136 -14.49 3.60 -11.67
C ALA A 136 -15.59 2.84 -12.43
N GLN A 137 -15.42 2.67 -13.74
CA GLN A 137 -16.37 1.96 -14.60
C GLN A 137 -16.12 0.46 -14.64
N ASN A 138 -14.88 0.01 -14.39
CA ASN A 138 -14.56 -1.41 -14.43
C ASN A 138 -13.47 -1.78 -13.39
N PRO A 139 -13.81 -1.92 -12.10
CA PRO A 139 -12.83 -2.09 -11.02
C PRO A 139 -12.10 -3.44 -11.03
N GLN A 140 -12.65 -4.43 -11.73
CA GLN A 140 -12.13 -5.81 -11.80
C GLN A 140 -11.41 -6.16 -13.12
N ALA A 141 -11.61 -5.38 -14.19
CA ALA A 141 -10.95 -5.62 -15.48
C ALA A 141 -10.24 -4.38 -16.03
N GLY A 142 -10.52 -3.18 -15.50
CA GLY A 142 -9.78 -1.97 -15.77
C GLY A 142 -8.55 -1.94 -14.86
N GLY A 143 -7.38 -2.19 -15.44
CA GLY A 143 -6.11 -2.27 -14.72
C GLY A 143 -5.95 -1.15 -13.69
N ASN A 144 -5.64 -1.52 -12.45
CA ASN A 144 -5.39 -0.57 -11.37
C ASN A 144 -3.95 -0.07 -11.46
N SER A 145 -3.75 1.10 -12.04
CA SER A 145 -2.41 1.68 -12.24
C SER A 145 -1.71 2.00 -10.93
N VAL A 146 -2.44 2.40 -9.88
CA VAL A 146 -1.87 2.69 -8.56
C VAL A 146 -1.43 1.41 -7.88
N LEU A 147 -2.26 0.36 -7.90
CA LEU A 147 -1.88 -0.95 -7.38
C LEU A 147 -0.67 -1.50 -8.15
N ASN A 148 -0.67 -1.43 -9.47
CA ASN A 148 0.44 -1.96 -10.26
C ASN A 148 1.75 -1.22 -9.96
N SER A 149 1.73 0.12 -9.93
CA SER A 149 2.91 0.91 -9.55
C SER A 149 3.30 0.73 -8.07
N PHE A 150 2.34 0.46 -7.19
CA PHE A 150 2.64 0.16 -5.79
C PHE A 150 3.36 -1.17 -5.65
N LEU A 151 2.93 -2.21 -6.38
CA LEU A 151 3.55 -3.52 -6.42
C LEU A 151 4.91 -3.52 -7.16
N ASP A 152 5.15 -2.55 -8.05
CA ASP A 152 6.39 -2.37 -8.82
C ASP A 152 7.44 -1.47 -8.11
N ALA A 153 7.06 -0.77 -7.03
CA ALA A 153 7.88 0.27 -6.38
C ALA A 153 8.91 -0.23 -5.34
N ASP A 154 9.24 -1.51 -5.25
CA ASP A 154 10.34 -2.00 -4.40
C ASP A 154 11.69 -2.10 -5.11
N GLY A 155 11.74 -2.05 -6.44
CA GLY A 155 12.98 -1.91 -7.18
C GLY A 155 14.06 -2.88 -6.73
N ASP A 156 13.71 -4.14 -6.50
CA ASP A 156 14.67 -5.24 -6.61
C ASP A 156 14.95 -5.59 -8.07
N GLY A 157 14.30 -4.91 -9.02
CA GLY A 157 13.89 -5.51 -10.28
C GLY A 157 14.97 -6.32 -10.99
N ASP A 158 14.68 -7.59 -11.26
CA ASP A 158 15.53 -8.42 -12.12
C ASP A 158 14.72 -8.95 -13.32
N VAL A 159 14.84 -8.54 -14.59
CA VAL A 159 15.99 -8.06 -15.40
C VAL A 159 16.96 -7.13 -14.67
N ASP A 160 17.98 -7.75 -14.10
CA ASP A 160 19.09 -7.08 -13.45
C ASP A 160 19.77 -6.09 -14.44
N ILE A 161 20.47 -5.05 -13.94
CA ILE A 161 21.52 -4.37 -14.73
C ILE A 161 22.65 -5.38 -15.08
N ALA A 162 22.87 -6.39 -14.23
CA ALA A 162 23.67 -7.57 -14.55
C ALA A 162 23.06 -8.39 -15.72
N ASP A 163 21.74 -8.56 -15.80
CA ASP A 163 21.05 -9.27 -16.88
C ASP A 163 21.00 -8.44 -18.17
N ALA A 164 20.87 -7.13 -18.06
CA ALA A 164 21.01 -6.21 -19.19
C ALA A 164 22.43 -6.27 -19.78
N ILE A 165 23.47 -6.39 -18.94
CA ILE A 165 24.86 -6.60 -19.38
C ILE A 165 25.08 -8.03 -19.90
N GLN A 166 24.43 -9.05 -19.34
CA GLN A 166 24.46 -10.43 -19.86
C GLN A 166 23.75 -10.59 -21.21
N MET A 167 22.65 -9.87 -21.43
CA MET A 167 21.96 -9.85 -22.72
C MET A 167 22.73 -9.05 -23.77
N ALA A 168 23.35 -7.93 -23.38
CA ALA A 168 24.23 -7.15 -24.26
C ALA A 168 25.50 -7.93 -24.64
N SER A 169 26.12 -8.66 -23.72
CA SER A 169 27.33 -9.46 -23.99
C SER A 169 27.07 -10.69 -24.87
N ARG A 170 25.83 -11.23 -24.88
CA ARG A 170 25.39 -12.27 -25.83
C ARG A 170 25.23 -11.77 -27.26
N TYR A 171 24.99 -10.47 -27.46
CA TYR A 171 24.85 -9.87 -28.80
C TYR A 171 26.18 -9.37 -29.40
N ILE A 172 27.21 -9.16 -28.58
CA ILE A 172 28.53 -8.66 -29.03
C ILE A 172 29.49 -9.81 -29.41
N LYS A 173 29.13 -11.07 -29.13
CA LYS A 173 29.97 -12.25 -29.41
C LYS A 173 29.62 -13.00 -30.70
N ARG A 174 29.02 -12.32 -31.68
CA ARG A 174 28.90 -12.78 -33.07
C ARG A 174 29.54 -11.79 -34.02
#